data_AF-A0A9J7AFP4-F1
#
_entry.id   AF-A0A9J7AFP4-F1
#
_cell.length_a   1.000
_cell.length_b   1.000
_cell.length_c   1.000
_cell.angle_alpha   90.00
_cell.angle_beta   90.00
_cell.angle_gamma   90.00
#
_symmetry.space_group_name_H-M   'P 1'
#
loop_
_entity.id
_entity.type
_entity.pdbx_description
1 polymer ?
#
loop_
_entity_poly.entity_id
_entity_poly.type
_entity_poly.pdbx_seq_one_letter_code
_entity_poly.pdbx_strand_id
1 'polypeptide(L)'
;MKKIIFFWLLTVSYSVLSETKVVSCKEHSNVLKIESFGHEHINHRPVLNGKNLVSELMDAMWFIEKTSCTKNGFKVYASHRQYGDMTTKVFEIEVRPDGAYQINENI
;
A
#
# COMPACT_ATOMS: atom_id res chain seq x y z
N MET A 1 -7.79 -44.41 -39.96
CA MET A 1 -8.51 -43.33 -39.24
C MET A 1 -7.62 -42.84 -38.10
N LYS A 2 -6.89 -41.74 -38.28
CA LYS A 2 -6.00 -41.16 -37.24
C LYS A 2 -6.84 -40.23 -36.35
N LYS A 3 -7.08 -40.64 -35.10
CA LYS A 3 -7.76 -39.80 -34.10
C LYS A 3 -6.76 -38.75 -33.61
N ILE A 4 -6.99 -37.49 -33.99
CA ILE A 4 -6.24 -36.35 -33.46
C ILE A 4 -6.81 -36.07 -32.06
N ILE A 5 -5.99 -36.31 -31.03
CA ILE A 5 -6.31 -35.98 -29.64
C ILE A 5 -6.03 -34.48 -29.48
N PHE A 6 -7.08 -33.68 -29.40
CA PHE A 6 -7.00 -32.25 -29.15
C PHE A 6 -6.83 -32.04 -27.64
N PHE A 7 -5.60 -31.76 -27.19
CA PHE A 7 -5.30 -31.48 -25.80
C PHE A 7 -5.73 -30.04 -25.48
N TRP A 8 -6.88 -29.87 -24.83
CA TRP A 8 -7.37 -28.58 -24.32
C TRP A 8 -6.49 -28.17 -23.13
N LEU A 9 -5.47 -27.35 -23.37
CA LEU A 9 -4.80 -26.61 -22.30
C LEU A 9 -5.71 -25.46 -21.85
N LEU A 10 -6.49 -25.69 -20.79
CA LEU A 10 -7.14 -24.63 -20.04
C LEU A 10 -6.07 -23.85 -19.28
N THR A 11 -5.61 -22.73 -19.86
CA THR A 11 -4.83 -21.75 -19.10
C THR A 11 -5.77 -21.05 -18.13
N VAL A 12 -5.76 -21.50 -16.87
CA VAL A 12 -6.40 -20.75 -15.77
C VAL A 12 -5.53 -19.54 -15.51
N SER A 13 -5.92 -18.40 -16.06
CA SER A 13 -5.27 -17.11 -15.78
C SER A 13 -5.62 -16.71 -14.34
N TYR A 14 -4.69 -16.90 -13.41
CA TYR A 14 -4.82 -16.33 -12.06
C TYR A 14 -4.63 -14.81 -12.17
N SER A 15 -5.72 -14.06 -12.11
CA SER A 15 -5.66 -12.62 -11.93
C SER A 15 -4.95 -12.32 -10.62
N VAL A 16 -3.75 -11.77 -10.69
CA VAL A 16 -2.97 -11.32 -9.54
C VAL A 16 -3.83 -10.27 -8.81
N LEU A 17 -4.36 -10.62 -7.64
CA LEU A 17 -5.22 -9.73 -6.86
C LEU A 17 -4.35 -8.61 -6.28
N SER A 18 -4.34 -7.45 -6.93
CA SER A 18 -3.85 -6.23 -6.30
C SER A 18 -4.85 -5.82 -5.23
N GLU A 19 -4.50 -6.02 -3.96
CA GLU A 19 -5.33 -5.59 -2.84
C GLU A 19 -5.27 -4.06 -2.72
N THR A 20 -6.43 -3.43 -2.64
CA THR A 20 -6.53 -1.99 -2.37
C THR A 20 -7.23 -1.77 -1.04
N LYS A 21 -6.59 -1.05 -0.13
CA LYS A 21 -7.16 -0.63 1.15
C LYS A 21 -7.40 0.88 1.14
N VAL A 22 -8.60 1.30 1.55
CA VAL A 22 -8.94 2.72 1.71
C VAL A 22 -9.13 3.02 3.19
N VAL A 23 -8.44 4.06 3.67
CA VAL A 23 -8.50 4.51 5.06
C VAL A 23 -9.18 5.88 5.09
N SER A 24 -10.35 5.94 5.71
CA SER A 24 -11.10 7.16 5.98
C SER A 24 -11.17 7.42 7.48
N CYS A 25 -11.20 8.69 7.87
CA CYS A 25 -11.17 9.14 9.26
C CYS A 25 -12.42 9.95 9.60
N LYS A 26 -12.80 9.98 10.87
CA LYS A 26 -13.94 10.78 11.35
C LYS A 26 -13.52 12.22 11.65
N GLU A 27 -12.22 12.41 11.90
CA GLU A 27 -11.60 13.64 12.38
C GLU A 27 -11.34 14.64 11.25
N HIS A 28 -11.22 14.15 10.01
CA HIS A 28 -10.94 14.96 8.82
C HIS A 28 -11.45 14.30 7.54
N SER A 29 -11.57 15.08 6.46
CA SER A 29 -12.04 14.61 5.15
C SER A 29 -10.96 13.91 4.30
N ASN A 30 -9.69 13.94 4.72
CA ASN A 30 -8.62 13.29 3.96
C ASN A 30 -8.78 11.77 3.92
N VAL A 31 -8.38 11.17 2.80
CA VAL A 31 -8.44 9.72 2.55
C VAL A 31 -7.05 9.22 2.17
N LEU A 32 -6.62 8.11 2.77
CA LEU A 32 -5.39 7.42 2.39
C LEU A 32 -5.74 6.11 1.68
N LYS A 33 -5.43 6.03 0.38
CA LYS A 33 -5.55 4.80 -0.40
C LYS A 33 -4.20 4.09 -0.40
N ILE A 34 -4.19 2.78 -0.16
CA ILE A 34 -3.00 1.94 -0.22
C ILE A 34 -3.25 0.88 -1.28
N GLU A 35 -2.48 0.94 -2.36
CA GLU A 35 -2.53 -0.07 -3.43
C GLU A 35 -1.35 -1.04 -3.24
N SER A 36 -1.63 -2.33 -3.19
CA SER A 36 -0.61 -3.37 -3.05
C SER A 36 -0.24 -3.93 -4.42
N PHE A 37 1.06 -4.04 -4.72
CA PHE A 37 1.56 -4.57 -5.99
C PHE A 37 2.86 -5.36 -5.79
N GLY A 38 3.12 -6.31 -6.67
CA GLY A 38 4.25 -7.25 -6.53
C GLY A 38 3.78 -8.69 -6.35
N HIS A 39 4.73 -9.63 -6.39
CA HIS A 39 4.46 -11.07 -6.26
C HIS A 39 5.23 -11.67 -5.09
N GLU A 40 6.56 -11.73 -5.19
CA GLU A 40 7.41 -12.28 -4.11
C GLU A 40 7.50 -11.35 -2.90
N HIS A 41 7.62 -10.05 -3.16
CA HIS A 41 7.50 -8.99 -2.16
C HIS A 41 6.35 -8.07 -2.53
N ILE A 42 5.50 -7.78 -1.55
CA ILE A 42 4.34 -6.90 -1.71
C ILE A 42 4.81 -5.48 -1.39
N ASN A 43 4.82 -4.63 -2.39
CA ASN A 43 5.03 -3.20 -2.23
C ASN A 43 3.70 -2.50 -2.03
N HIS A 44 3.73 -1.37 -1.31
CA HIS A 44 2.56 -0.53 -1.14
C HIS A 44 2.75 0.83 -1.78
N ARG A 45 1.70 1.31 -2.42
CA ARG A 45 1.58 2.64 -3.01
C ARG A 45 0.55 3.45 -2.23
N PRO A 46 0.97 4.20 -1.21
CA PRO A 46 0.10 5.12 -0.46
C PRO A 46 -0.17 6.41 -1.25
N VAL A 47 -1.46 6.69 -1.48
CA VAL A 47 -1.96 7.87 -2.20
C VAL A 47 -2.97 8.61 -1.33
N LEU A 48 -2.64 9.84 -0.95
CA LEU A 48 -3.51 10.77 -0.25
C LEU A 48 -4.48 11.43 -1.23
N ASN A 49 -5.76 11.45 -0.87
CA ASN A 49 -6.84 12.12 -1.60
C ASN A 49 -6.88 11.76 -3.10
N GLY A 50 -6.42 10.56 -3.45
CA GLY A 50 -6.35 10.05 -4.82
C GLY A 50 -5.32 10.74 -5.72
N LYS A 51 -4.48 11.63 -5.20
CA LYS A 51 -3.53 12.43 -6.01
C LYS A 51 -2.10 12.42 -5.47
N ASN A 52 -1.94 12.65 -4.17
CA ASN A 52 -0.63 12.90 -3.58
C ASN A 52 0.00 11.58 -3.16
N LEU A 53 1.01 11.14 -3.90
CA LEU A 53 1.80 9.97 -3.53
C LEU A 53 2.66 10.29 -2.30
N VAL A 54 2.66 9.40 -1.32
CA VAL A 54 3.57 9.48 -0.16
C VAL A 54 4.85 8.72 -0.53
N SER A 55 5.74 9.40 -1.24
CA SER A 55 6.92 8.78 -1.90
C SER A 55 7.92 8.22 -0.89
N GLU A 56 8.03 8.81 0.30
CA GLU A 56 8.99 8.37 1.32
C GLU A 56 8.74 6.93 1.78
N LEU A 57 7.46 6.51 1.80
CA LEU A 57 7.10 5.12 2.10
C LEU A 57 7.43 4.17 0.93
N MET A 58 7.34 4.66 -0.31
CA MET A 58 7.61 3.87 -1.51
C MET A 58 9.11 3.72 -1.80
N ASP A 59 9.86 4.81 -1.73
CA ASP A 59 11.28 4.87 -2.10
C ASP A 59 12.13 3.96 -1.19
N ALA A 60 11.71 3.84 0.07
CA ALA A 60 12.30 2.92 1.03
C ALA A 60 11.60 1.56 1.10
N MET A 61 10.65 1.25 0.20
CA MET A 61 9.98 -0.05 0.07
C MET A 61 9.33 -0.55 1.37
N TRP A 62 8.75 0.36 2.16
CA TRP A 62 8.12 0.01 3.43
C TRP A 62 6.85 -0.82 3.24
N PHE A 63 6.79 -1.98 3.91
CA PHE A 63 5.55 -2.76 3.99
C PHE A 63 4.59 -2.11 4.99
N ILE A 64 3.35 -1.79 4.59
CA ILE A 64 2.39 -1.10 5.45
C ILE A 64 1.58 -2.14 6.21
N GLU A 65 1.95 -2.35 7.47
CA GLU A 65 1.31 -3.32 8.37
C GLU A 65 -0.07 -2.82 8.82
N LYS A 66 -0.14 -1.54 9.22
CA LYS A 66 -1.33 -0.95 9.82
C LYS A 66 -1.37 0.54 9.61
N THR A 67 -2.59 1.07 9.59
CA THR A 67 -2.84 2.51 9.59
C THR A 67 -3.83 2.88 10.69
N SER A 68 -3.71 4.09 11.21
CA SER A 68 -4.68 4.70 12.13
C SER A 68 -4.83 6.18 11.85
N CYS A 69 -5.99 6.73 12.22
CA CYS A 69 -6.29 8.15 12.08
C CYS A 69 -5.59 9.00 13.15
N THR A 70 -5.26 10.22 12.79
CA THR A 70 -4.88 11.31 13.69
C THR A 70 -5.79 12.50 13.43
N LYS A 71 -5.63 13.59 14.19
CA LYS A 71 -6.48 14.78 14.03
C LYS A 71 -6.36 15.40 12.63
N ASN A 72 -5.17 15.38 12.04
CA ASN A 72 -4.87 16.06 10.77
C ASN A 72 -4.35 15.11 9.67
N GLY A 73 -4.41 13.80 9.86
CA GLY A 73 -3.89 12.84 8.89
C GLY A 73 -3.76 11.42 9.42
N PHE A 74 -2.65 10.74 9.17
CA PHE A 74 -2.55 9.29 9.36
C PHE A 74 -1.25 8.87 10.07
N LYS A 75 -1.34 7.88 10.96
CA LYS A 75 -0.20 7.11 11.42
C LYS A 75 -0.11 5.82 10.61
N VAL A 76 1.07 5.56 10.07
CA VAL A 76 1.39 4.38 9.26
C VAL A 76 2.45 3.58 10.00
N TYR A 77 2.09 2.38 10.39
CA TYR A 77 3.00 1.40 10.97
C TYR A 77 3.54 0.56 9.83
N ALA A 78 4.86 0.57 9.65
CA ALA A 78 5.48 -0.11 8.54
C ALA A 78 6.70 -0.93 8.96
N SER A 79 7.05 -1.92 8.15
CA SER A 79 8.17 -2.82 8.41
C SER A 79 8.92 -3.23 7.14
N HIS A 80 10.13 -3.77 7.32
CA HIS A 80 10.88 -4.47 6.27
C HIS A 80 10.90 -5.99 6.48
N ARG A 81 9.98 -6.53 7.28
CA ARG A 81 9.98 -7.96 7.68
C ARG A 81 9.91 -8.91 6.51
N GLN A 82 9.23 -8.52 5.42
CA GLN A 82 9.17 -9.32 4.20
C GLN A 82 10.53 -9.52 3.51
N TYR A 83 11.53 -8.69 3.82
CA TYR A 83 12.91 -8.79 3.32
C TYR A 83 13.86 -9.46 4.34
N GLY A 84 13.33 -10.02 5.44
CA GLY A 84 14.12 -10.59 6.52
C GLY A 84 14.70 -9.55 7.49
N ASP A 85 14.36 -8.27 7.33
CA ASP A 85 14.76 -7.19 8.23
C ASP A 85 13.66 -6.89 9.25
N MET A 86 13.99 -6.96 10.54
CA MET A 86 13.04 -6.75 11.64
C MET A 86 12.75 -5.27 11.93
N THR A 87 13.36 -4.35 11.17
CA THR A 87 13.15 -2.91 11.30
C THR A 87 11.67 -2.58 11.11
N THR A 88 11.15 -1.84 12.09
CA THR A 88 9.80 -1.28 12.07
C THR A 88 9.88 0.21 12.30
N LYS A 89 8.98 0.97 11.68
CA LYS A 89 8.91 2.42 11.87
C LYS A 89 7.46 2.89 11.90
N VAL A 90 7.22 4.00 12.60
CA VAL A 90 5.94 4.68 12.60
C VAL A 90 6.10 6.03 11.91
N PHE A 91 5.38 6.20 10.82
CA PHE A 91 5.32 7.44 10.07
C PHE A 91 4.03 8.17 10.42
N GLU A 92 4.13 9.45 10.75
CA GLU A 92 2.99 10.32 10.93
C GLU A 92 2.89 11.27 9.74
N ILE A 93 1.85 11.07 8.95
CA ILE A 93 1.50 11.87 7.78
C ILE A 93 0.53 12.94 8.25
N GLU A 94 0.98 14.18 8.30
CA GLU A 94 0.12 15.34 8.56
C GLU A 94 -0.30 15.97 7.23
N VAL A 95 -1.60 16.15 7.02
CA VAL A 95 -2.16 16.77 5.82
C VAL A 95 -2.59 18.19 6.14
N ARG A 96 -2.00 19.15 5.43
CA ARG A 96 -2.29 20.57 5.56
C ARG A 96 -3.61 20.92 4.85
N PRO A 97 -4.26 22.04 5.21
CA PRO A 97 -5.55 22.45 4.60
C PRO A 97 -5.50 22.68 3.09
N ASP A 98 -4.32 23.00 2.54
CA ASP A 98 -4.07 23.16 1.10
C ASP A 98 -3.89 21.82 0.36
N GLY A 99 -3.93 20.70 1.08
CA GLY A 99 -3.75 19.34 0.56
C GLY A 99 -2.28 18.91 0.47
N ALA A 100 -1.31 19.77 0.80
CA ALA A 100 0.07 19.36 0.98
C ALA A 100 0.20 18.44 2.20
N TYR A 101 1.25 17.63 2.27
CA TYR A 101 1.51 16.79 3.43
C TYR A 101 2.94 16.98 3.94
N GLN A 102 3.14 16.59 5.19
CA GLN A 102 4.44 16.44 5.83
C GLN A 102 4.50 15.05 6.47
N ILE A 103 5.68 14.44 6.45
CA ILE A 103 5.93 13.17 7.11
C ILE A 103 6.87 13.40 8.29
N ASN A 104 6.45 12.94 9.46
CA ASN A 104 7.28 12.92 10.65
C ASN A 104 7.60 11.47 10.98
N GLU A 105 8.88 11.20 11.25
CA GLU A 105 9.34 9.88 11.64
C GLU A 105 9.41 9.83 13.17
N ASN A 106 8.57 9.00 13.78
CA ASN A 106 8.71 8.71 15.21
C ASN A 106 9.64 7.49 15.32
N ILE A 107 10.83 7.73 15.89
CA ILE A 107 11.85 6.71 16.20
C ILE A 107 11.44 5.96 17.47
#